data_AF-A0A849XNT7-F1
#
_entry.id   AF-A0A849XNT7-F1
#
_cell.length_a   1.000
_cell.length_b   1.000
_cell.length_c   1.000
_cell.angle_alpha   90.00
_cell.angle_beta   90.00
_cell.angle_gamma   90.00
#
_symmetry.space_group_name_H-M   'P 1'
#
loop_
_entity.id
_entity.type
_entity.pdbx_description
1 polymer ?
#
loop_
_entity_poly.entity_id
_entity_poly.type
_entity_poly.pdbx_seq_one_letter_code
_entity_poly.pdbx_strand_id
1 'polypeptide(L)'
;LVHNAGCIRNIPVGISGTTWQPEMPDFDTAKATIEKIANMEPGRERALKMFGYLCRSQLFSDGNKRTAQLVANKMLIADGRGILAIPPECKHDFGEKLKRFYETADDSELQKFLIETSIYN
;
A
#
# COMPACT_ATOMS: atom_id res chain seq x y z
N LEU A 1 -7.29 -9.13 -20.45
CA LEU A 1 -7.47 -9.98 -19.25
C LEU A 1 -6.17 -9.90 -18.44
N VAL A 2 -6.21 -9.74 -17.12
CA VAL A 2 -5.01 -9.85 -16.28
C VAL A 2 -4.79 -11.34 -15.99
N HIS A 3 -3.65 -11.88 -16.37
CA HIS A 3 -3.32 -13.29 -16.13
C HIS A 3 -3.11 -13.53 -14.62
N ASN A 4 -3.63 -14.65 -14.09
CA ASN A 4 -3.55 -15.03 -12.67
C ASN A 4 -4.10 -14.00 -11.66
N ALA A 5 -5.18 -13.29 -12.03
CA ALA A 5 -5.84 -12.37 -11.12
C ALA A 5 -6.24 -13.06 -9.80
N GLY A 6 -5.89 -12.47 -8.66
CA GLY A 6 -6.17 -13.02 -7.33
C GLY A 6 -5.13 -14.00 -6.79
N CYS A 7 -4.16 -14.43 -7.61
CA CYS A 7 -3.06 -15.30 -7.16
C CYS A 7 -1.83 -14.46 -6.80
N ILE A 8 -1.06 -14.93 -5.80
CA ILE A 8 0.29 -14.40 -5.56
C ILE A 8 1.12 -14.58 -6.83
N ARG A 9 1.85 -13.53 -7.23
CA ARG A 9 2.66 -13.58 -8.45
C ARG A 9 3.82 -14.56 -8.30
N ASN A 10 4.07 -15.29 -9.37
CA ASN A 10 5.22 -16.17 -9.55
C ASN A 10 6.20 -15.66 -10.62
N ILE A 11 6.03 -14.40 -11.04
CA ILE A 11 6.90 -13.70 -11.99
C ILE A 11 7.45 -12.42 -11.35
N PRO A 12 8.63 -11.94 -11.77
CA PRO A 12 9.12 -10.61 -11.39
C PRO A 12 8.22 -9.52 -11.98
N VAL A 13 8.15 -8.38 -11.28
CA VAL A 13 7.41 -7.19 -11.74
C VAL A 13 8.27 -5.95 -11.55
N GLY A 14 8.16 -5.02 -12.48
CA GLY A 14 8.73 -3.68 -12.35
C GLY A 14 7.70 -2.69 -11.82
N ILE A 15 8.18 -1.62 -11.19
CA ILE A 15 7.36 -0.48 -10.81
C ILE A 15 7.71 0.70 -11.72
N SER A 16 6.72 1.22 -12.44
CA SER A 16 6.91 2.38 -13.31
C SER A 16 7.46 3.57 -12.51
N GLY A 17 8.53 4.18 -13.02
CA GLY A 17 9.15 5.36 -12.43
C GLY A 17 10.35 5.08 -11.52
N THR A 18 10.67 3.82 -11.21
CA THR A 18 11.87 3.44 -10.42
C THR A 18 12.58 2.23 -11.01
N THR A 19 13.88 2.11 -10.76
CA THR A 19 14.67 0.90 -11.07
C THR A 19 14.62 -0.13 -9.95
N TRP A 20 14.11 0.24 -8.77
CA TRP A 20 13.90 -0.67 -7.67
C TRP A 20 12.87 -1.75 -8.04
N GLN A 21 13.16 -2.99 -7.65
CA GLN A 21 12.28 -4.12 -7.87
C GLN A 21 11.93 -4.79 -6.53
N PRO A 22 10.65 -5.13 -6.32
CA PRO A 22 10.25 -5.92 -5.17
C PRO A 22 10.77 -7.36 -5.29
N GLU A 23 11.15 -7.94 -4.16
CA GLU A 23 11.49 -9.36 -4.06
C GLU A 23 10.30 -10.24 -4.49
N MET A 24 10.58 -11.49 -4.87
CA MET A 24 9.50 -12.46 -5.11
C MET A 24 8.68 -12.64 -3.82
N PRO A 25 7.35 -12.55 -3.89
CA PRO A 25 6.52 -12.68 -2.71
C PRO A 25 6.57 -14.12 -2.20
N ASP A 26 6.78 -14.26 -0.90
CA ASP A 26 6.58 -15.49 -0.17
C ASP A 26 5.24 -15.45 0.58
N PHE A 27 4.45 -16.51 0.48
CA PHE A 27 3.09 -16.54 1.05
C PHE A 27 3.13 -16.41 2.57
N ASP A 28 3.98 -17.18 3.24
CA ASP A 28 4.04 -17.24 4.70
C ASP A 28 4.55 -15.92 5.28
N THR A 29 5.59 -15.34 4.68
CA THR A 29 6.12 -14.02 5.04
C THR A 29 5.07 -12.93 4.84
N ALA A 30 4.32 -12.98 3.73
CA ALA A 30 3.29 -12.00 3.45
C ALA A 30 2.13 -12.08 4.44
N LYS A 31 1.66 -13.30 4.70
CA LYS A 31 0.61 -13.59 5.68
C LYS A 31 1.02 -13.11 7.08
N ALA A 32 2.20 -13.49 7.55
CA ALA A 32 2.69 -13.08 8.87
C ALA A 32 2.82 -11.56 9.01
N THR A 33 3.27 -10.87 7.96
CA THR A 33 3.39 -9.41 7.98
C THR A 33 2.01 -8.73 8.00
N ILE A 34 1.07 -9.21 7.19
CA ILE A 34 -0.32 -8.73 7.17
C ILE A 34 -0.97 -8.94 8.55
N GLU A 35 -0.83 -10.12 9.14
CA GLU A 35 -1.36 -10.43 10.48
C GLU A 35 -0.73 -9.52 11.54
N LYS A 36 0.58 -9.29 11.49
CA LYS A 36 1.27 -8.37 12.39
C LYS A 36 0.69 -6.96 12.32
N ILE A 37 0.51 -6.42 11.11
CA ILE A 37 -0.05 -5.07 10.93
C ILE A 37 -1.51 -5.02 11.34
N ALA A 38 -2.32 -6.03 11.00
CA ALA A 38 -3.72 -6.09 11.35
C ALA A 38 -3.97 -6.09 12.87
N ASN A 39 -3.02 -6.64 13.64
CA ASN A 39 -3.06 -6.68 15.11
C ASN A 39 -2.43 -5.45 15.80
N MET A 40 -1.98 -4.44 15.05
CA MET A 40 -1.60 -3.15 15.65
C MET A 40 -2.83 -2.44 16.25
N GLU A 41 -2.57 -1.40 17.07
CA GLU A 41 -3.62 -0.54 17.62
C GLU A 41 -4.53 0.04 16.51
N PRO A 42 -5.86 -0.01 16.66
CA PRO A 42 -6.81 0.57 15.71
C PRO A 42 -6.58 2.05 15.46
N GLY A 43 -6.63 2.47 14.19
CA GLY A 43 -6.27 3.84 13.85
C GLY A 43 -5.82 4.05 12.41
N ARG A 44 -5.60 5.32 12.07
CA ARG A 44 -5.10 5.72 10.75
C ARG A 44 -3.72 5.13 10.46
N GLU A 45 -2.83 5.12 11.45
CA GLU A 45 -1.48 4.59 11.31
C GLU A 45 -1.50 3.12 10.87
N ARG A 46 -2.31 2.28 11.52
CA ARG A 46 -2.47 0.87 11.17
C ARG A 46 -2.92 0.67 9.72
N ALA A 47 -3.95 1.41 9.30
CA ALA A 47 -4.46 1.33 7.93
C ALA A 47 -3.45 1.82 6.90
N LEU A 48 -2.71 2.90 7.19
CA LEU A 48 -1.68 3.45 6.30
C LEU A 48 -0.43 2.56 6.26
N LYS A 49 -0.08 1.88 7.35
CA LYS A 49 0.97 0.86 7.36
C LYS A 49 0.61 -0.33 6.47
N MET A 50 -0.65 -0.79 6.54
CA MET A 50 -1.16 -1.83 5.65
C MET A 50 -1.14 -1.38 4.19
N PHE A 51 -1.57 -0.15 3.91
CA PHE A 51 -1.52 0.45 2.57
C PHE A 51 -0.10 0.45 2.00
N GLY A 52 0.87 0.95 2.77
CA GLY A 52 2.28 0.99 2.36
C GLY A 52 2.83 -0.40 2.10
N TYR A 53 2.62 -1.34 3.04
CA TYR A 53 3.08 -2.71 2.88
C TYR A 53 2.56 -3.37 1.60
N LEU A 54 1.25 -3.29 1.34
CA LEU A 54 0.63 -3.88 0.15
C LEU A 54 1.07 -3.19 -1.15
N CYS A 55 1.32 -1.88 -1.12
CA CYS A 55 1.90 -1.16 -2.25
C CYS A 55 3.33 -1.62 -2.55
N ARG A 56 4.18 -1.80 -1.54
CA ARG A 56 5.60 -2.10 -1.74
C ARG A 56 5.89 -3.57 -2.01
N SER A 57 5.18 -4.48 -1.37
CA SER A 57 5.36 -5.93 -1.53
C SER A 57 4.99 -6.44 -2.92
N GLN A 58 4.11 -5.72 -3.63
CA GLN A 58 3.64 -6.08 -4.98
C GLN A 58 3.23 -7.56 -5.06
N LEU A 59 2.35 -8.03 -4.17
CA LEU A 59 1.97 -9.44 -4.07
C LEU A 59 1.33 -10.01 -5.36
N PHE A 60 0.71 -9.15 -6.15
CA PHE A 60 0.02 -9.52 -7.40
C PHE A 60 0.76 -9.01 -8.64
N SER A 61 0.45 -9.58 -9.80
CA SER A 61 0.99 -9.15 -11.10
C SER A 61 0.52 -7.75 -11.52
N ASP A 62 -0.68 -7.35 -11.11
CA ASP A 62 -1.24 -6.00 -11.24
C ASP A 62 -2.27 -5.77 -10.11
N GLY A 63 -2.64 -4.52 -9.88
CA GLY A 63 -3.73 -4.14 -8.98
C GLY A 63 -3.29 -3.82 -7.56
N ASN A 64 -2.01 -4.00 -7.21
CA ASN A 64 -1.51 -3.84 -5.83
C ASN A 64 -1.95 -2.54 -5.15
N LYS A 65 -1.79 -1.38 -5.81
CA LYS A 65 -2.22 -0.08 -5.25
C LYS A 65 -3.73 0.03 -5.02
N ARG A 66 -4.54 -0.53 -5.92
CA ARG A 66 -6.01 -0.52 -5.82
C ARG A 66 -6.48 -1.44 -4.69
N THR A 67 -5.89 -2.64 -4.60
CA THR A 67 -6.13 -3.58 -3.50
C THR A 67 -5.69 -2.98 -2.17
N ALA A 68 -4.52 -2.35 -2.10
CA ALA A 68 -4.02 -1.68 -0.91
C ALA A 68 -4.98 -0.59 -0.43
N GLN A 69 -5.48 0.26 -1.33
CA GLN A 69 -6.44 1.31 -0.99
C GLN A 69 -7.77 0.72 -0.49
N LEU A 70 -8.28 -0.33 -1.13
CA LEU A 70 -9.49 -1.02 -0.70
C LEU A 70 -9.35 -1.59 0.73
N VAL A 71 -8.23 -2.27 1.01
CA VAL A 71 -7.95 -2.84 2.34
C VAL A 71 -7.80 -1.74 3.38
N ALA A 72 -7.05 -0.68 3.09
CA ALA A 72 -6.88 0.44 4.00
C ALA A 72 -8.22 1.13 4.31
N ASN A 73 -9.08 1.33 3.30
CA ASN A 73 -10.42 1.88 3.48
C ASN A 73 -11.31 0.98 4.34
N LYS A 74 -11.28 -0.34 4.14
CA LYS A 74 -11.97 -1.28 5.03
C LYS A 74 -11.55 -1.08 6.48
N MET A 75 -10.25 -0.93 6.74
CA MET A 75 -9.72 -0.74 8.10
C MET A 75 -10.11 0.63 8.68
N LEU A 76 -9.96 1.71 7.92
CA LEU A 76 -10.34 3.06 8.36
C LEU A 76 -11.83 3.16 8.68
N ILE A 77 -12.69 2.57 7.85
CA ILE A 77 -14.15 2.55 8.08
C ILE A 77 -14.48 1.74 9.33
N ALA A 78 -13.90 0.54 9.48
CA ALA A 78 -14.13 -0.29 10.66
C ALA A 78 -13.71 0.39 11.97
N ASP A 79 -12.66 1.22 11.92
CA ASP A 79 -12.14 1.95 13.08
C ASP A 79 -12.79 3.34 13.28
N GLY A 80 -13.72 3.75 12.40
CA GLY A 80 -14.33 5.09 12.44
C GLY A 80 -13.33 6.23 12.20
N ARG A 81 -12.32 6.01 11.33
CA ARG A 81 -11.18 6.90 11.09
C ARG A 81 -11.15 7.56 9.71
N GLY A 82 -12.22 7.42 8.94
CA GLY A 82 -12.41 8.08 7.65
C GLY A 82 -12.21 7.18 6.43
N ILE A 83 -11.89 7.79 5.29
CA ILE A 83 -11.64 7.15 4.00
C ILE A 83 -10.36 7.74 3.39
N LEU A 84 -9.50 6.88 2.86
CA LEU A 84 -8.33 7.20 2.05
C LEU A 84 -8.74 7.40 0.58
N ALA A 85 -8.66 8.64 0.12
CA ALA A 85 -8.84 9.03 -1.28
C ALA A 85 -7.77 10.07 -1.64
N ILE A 86 -7.00 9.83 -2.71
CA ILE A 86 -5.94 10.74 -3.13
C ILE A 86 -6.55 11.80 -4.06
N PRO A 87 -6.52 13.10 -3.70
CA PRO A 87 -7.04 14.17 -4.55
C PRO A 87 -6.35 14.22 -5.91
N PRO A 88 -7.04 14.58 -7.01
CA PRO A 88 -6.43 14.76 -8.32
C PRO A 88 -5.18 15.65 -8.32
N GLU A 89 -5.22 16.75 -7.59
CA GLU A 89 -4.14 17.73 -7.42
C GLU A 89 -2.92 17.16 -6.68
N CYS A 90 -3.13 16.15 -5.82
CA CYS A 90 -2.09 15.50 -5.03
C CYS A 90 -1.47 14.28 -5.71
N LYS A 91 -1.96 13.87 -6.91
CA LYS A 91 -1.51 12.64 -7.58
C LYS A 91 -0.03 12.64 -7.92
N HIS A 92 0.52 13.79 -8.31
CA HIS A 92 1.95 13.91 -8.64
C HIS A 92 2.80 13.67 -7.39
N ASP A 93 2.56 14.43 -6.32
CA ASP A 93 3.28 14.32 -5.06
C ASP A 93 3.14 12.94 -4.41
N PHE A 94 1.95 12.35 -4.50
CA PHE A 94 1.72 10.97 -4.08
C PHE A 94 2.65 10.00 -4.83
N GLY A 95 2.78 10.17 -6.16
CA GLY A 95 3.65 9.36 -6.99
C GLY A 95 5.12 9.45 -6.55
N GLU A 96 5.63 10.66 -6.34
CA GLU A 96 7.02 10.90 -5.91
C GLU A 96 7.31 10.32 -4.52
N LYS A 97 6.40 10.52 -3.56
CA LYS A 97 6.56 9.99 -2.20
C LYS A 97 6.47 8.47 -2.15
N LEU A 98 5.56 7.89 -2.94
CA LEU A 98 5.44 6.44 -3.06
C LEU A 98 6.68 5.84 -3.71
N LYS A 99 7.22 6.50 -4.73
CA LYS A 99 8.47 6.11 -5.37
C LYS A 99 9.64 6.12 -4.38
N ARG A 100 9.83 7.21 -3.64
CA ARG A 100 10.85 7.30 -2.57
C ARG A 100 10.69 6.13 -1.59
N PHE A 101 9.48 5.85 -1.14
CA PHE A 101 9.22 4.73 -0.23
C PHE A 101 9.61 3.37 -0.82
N TYR A 102 9.37 3.13 -2.12
CA TYR A 102 9.84 1.90 -2.75
C TYR A 102 11.36 1.74 -2.65
N GLU A 103 12.09 2.81 -2.95
CA GLU A 103 13.55 2.85 -2.99
C GLU A 103 14.20 2.77 -1.59
N THR A 104 13.59 3.39 -0.57
CA THR A 104 14.20 3.52 0.76
C THR A 104 13.62 2.59 1.83
N ALA A 105 12.44 2.01 1.58
CA ALA A 105 11.62 1.31 2.58
C ALA A 105 11.16 2.17 3.77
N ASP A 106 11.40 3.49 3.73
CA ASP A 106 10.95 4.46 4.74
C ASP A 106 9.65 5.12 4.29
N ASP A 107 8.55 4.81 4.98
CA ASP A 107 7.20 5.29 4.69
C ASP A 107 6.82 6.57 5.44
N SER A 108 7.71 7.15 6.25
CA SER A 108 7.41 8.30 7.10
C SER A 108 6.82 9.49 6.34
N GLU A 109 7.48 9.90 5.24
CA GLU A 109 7.02 11.02 4.40
C GLU A 109 5.71 10.71 3.68
N LEU A 110 5.53 9.46 3.22
CA LEU A 110 4.31 9.01 2.55
C LEU A 110 3.13 9.03 3.53
N GLN A 111 3.30 8.46 4.73
CA GLN A 111 2.25 8.43 5.73
C GLN A 111 1.82 9.83 6.16
N LYS A 112 2.79 10.72 6.46
CA LYS A 112 2.50 12.11 6.83
C LYS A 112 1.67 12.81 5.75
N PHE A 113 2.11 12.70 4.49
CA PHE A 113 1.40 13.29 3.36
C PHE A 113 -0.03 12.76 3.20
N LEU A 114 -0.24 11.45 3.33
CA LEU A 114 -1.58 10.87 3.20
C LEU A 114 -2.52 11.33 4.31
N ILE A 115 -2.03 11.46 5.55
CA ILE A 115 -2.81 11.97 6.69
C ILE A 115 -3.26 13.42 6.44
N GLU A 116 -2.36 14.26 5.90
CA GLU A 116 -2.60 15.68 5.69
C GLU A 116 -3.53 15.96 4.50
N THR A 117 -3.48 15.12 3.45
CA THR A 117 -4.11 15.45 2.15
C THR A 117 -5.22 14.51 1.72
N SER A 118 -5.23 13.28 2.23
CA SER A 118 -5.95 12.16 1.58
C SER A 118 -6.90 11.41 2.51
N ILE A 119 -7.03 11.81 3.77
CA ILE A 119 -7.98 11.21 4.73
C ILE A 119 -9.18 12.13 4.96
N TYR A 120 -10.37 11.64 4.61
CA TYR A 120 -11.64 12.34 4.78
C TYR A 120 -12.48 11.67 5.87
N ASN A 121 -13.11 12.45 6.75
CA ASN A 121 -14.02 11.97 7.79
C ASN A 121 -15.47 12.17 7.40
#